data_AF-A0A2Z6ZTG4-F1
#
_entry.id   AF-A0A2Z6ZTG4-F1
#
_cell.length_a   1.000
_cell.length_b   1.000
_cell.length_c   1.000
_cell.angle_alpha   90.00
_cell.angle_beta   90.00
_cell.angle_gamma   90.00
#
_symmetry.space_group_name_H-M   'P 1'
#
loop_
_entity.id
_entity.type
_entity.pdbx_description
1 polymer ?
#
loop_
_entity_poly.entity_id
_entity_poly.type
_entity_poly.pdbx_seq_one_letter_code
_entity_poly.pdbx_strand_id
1 'polypeptide(L)'
;MDDQGMISMFQALTASGLAGFLGCPTVIYEAALVDFFENTSVREGVIISTVAGQLVEISEEWFAESFDIPVDGLGDLSEIPKDVIFYARSIVSLSGEPVILSGRKNQMKIEFRLLCDIMAKSISVKAGSFNAITVEKFSLVTAVVCGVRMNWASILFCILKKMVTPGSKQAKGFAVQISLLLENIPNLELGKSSEFPASKILTEKTVHRFVSLNDKVDAEEAIGV
;
A
#
# COMPACT_ATOMS: atom_id res chain seq x y z
N MET A 1 18.05 -19.33 1.56
CA MET A 1 16.84 -18.61 1.15
C MET A 1 15.68 -19.39 1.75
N ASP A 2 14.93 -18.82 2.68
CA ASP A 2 13.67 -19.45 3.05
C ASP A 2 12.58 -18.91 2.12
N ASP A 3 12.53 -19.47 0.92
CA ASP A 3 11.49 -19.16 -0.07
C ASP A 3 10.09 -19.32 0.52
N GLN A 4 9.95 -20.21 1.50
CA GLN A 4 8.69 -20.49 2.17
C GLN A 4 8.14 -19.29 2.94
N GLY A 5 8.99 -18.51 3.62
CA GLY A 5 8.57 -17.31 4.35
C GLY A 5 8.01 -16.24 3.40
N MET A 6 8.69 -16.01 2.28
CA MET A 6 8.26 -15.08 1.24
C MET A 6 6.96 -15.50 0.57
N ILE A 7 6.83 -16.79 0.22
CA ILE A 7 5.60 -17.38 -0.33
C ILE A 7 4.44 -17.18 0.64
N SER A 8 4.64 -17.50 1.92
CA SER A 8 3.60 -17.36 2.95
C SER A 8 3.15 -15.91 3.12
N MET A 9 4.08 -14.95 3.05
CA MET A 9 3.77 -13.53 3.12
C MET A 9 2.92 -13.06 1.94
N PHE A 10 3.24 -13.47 0.71
CA PHE A 10 2.40 -13.14 -0.46
C PHE A 10 1.04 -13.83 -0.42
N GLN A 11 0.97 -15.08 0.04
CA GLN A 11 -0.30 -15.78 0.25
C GLN A 11 -1.18 -15.05 1.28
N ALA A 12 -0.60 -14.54 2.38
CA ALA A 12 -1.32 -13.74 3.36
C ALA A 12 -1.85 -12.42 2.74
N LEU A 13 -1.06 -11.79 1.86
CA LEU A 13 -1.49 -10.59 1.12
C LEU A 13 -2.62 -10.88 0.13
N THR A 14 -2.61 -12.05 -0.51
CA THR A 14 -3.73 -12.49 -1.35
C THR A 14 -4.96 -12.79 -0.51
N ALA A 15 -4.80 -13.49 0.61
CA ALA A 15 -5.89 -13.84 1.52
C ALA A 15 -6.53 -12.60 2.18
N SER A 16 -5.79 -11.50 2.34
CA SER A 16 -6.35 -10.25 2.84
C SER A 16 -7.22 -9.52 1.82
N GLY A 17 -7.28 -9.97 0.56
CA GLY A 17 -8.04 -9.33 -0.51
C GLY A 17 -7.38 -8.07 -1.10
N LEU A 18 -6.14 -7.78 -0.70
CA LEU A 18 -5.40 -6.61 -1.21
C LEU A 18 -4.69 -6.88 -2.54
N ALA A 19 -4.66 -8.13 -3.02
CA ALA A 19 -3.92 -8.49 -4.23
C ALA A 19 -4.45 -7.81 -5.50
N GLY A 20 -5.76 -7.57 -5.63
CA GLY A 20 -6.34 -6.84 -6.76
C GLY A 20 -5.91 -5.37 -6.75
N PHE A 21 -6.05 -4.71 -5.59
CA PHE A 21 -5.68 -3.31 -5.40
C PHE A 21 -4.16 -3.05 -5.52
N LEU A 22 -3.34 -3.94 -4.96
CA LEU A 22 -1.87 -3.86 -5.03
C LEU A 22 -1.31 -4.51 -6.30
N GLY A 23 -2.18 -5.15 -7.08
CA GLY A 23 -1.88 -5.75 -8.36
C GLY A 23 -1.52 -4.69 -9.41
N CYS A 24 -0.82 -5.12 -10.46
CA CYS A 24 -0.20 -4.20 -11.41
C CYS A 24 -0.65 -4.51 -12.84
N PRO A 25 -1.53 -3.70 -13.42
CA PRO A 25 -1.61 -3.53 -14.86
C PRO A 25 -0.76 -2.33 -15.29
N THR A 26 -0.13 -2.50 -16.45
CA THR A 26 1.20 -1.95 -16.77
C THR A 26 1.15 -0.56 -17.42
N VAL A 27 0.08 0.20 -17.22
CA VAL A 27 -0.19 1.41 -18.01
C VAL A 27 -0.67 2.57 -17.12
N ILE A 28 -0.10 3.76 -17.32
CA ILE A 28 -0.55 5.00 -16.68
C ILE A 28 -0.87 6.06 -17.72
N TYR A 29 -1.82 6.94 -17.39
CA TYR A 29 -2.25 8.04 -18.24
C TYR A 29 -1.85 9.35 -17.59
N GLU A 30 -0.61 9.80 -17.82
CA GLU A 30 -0.03 10.93 -17.09
C GLU A 30 -0.85 12.22 -17.21
N ALA A 31 -1.34 12.53 -18.42
CA ALA A 31 -2.17 13.71 -18.64
C ALA A 31 -3.49 13.64 -17.85
N ALA A 32 -4.18 12.50 -17.89
CA ALA A 32 -5.41 12.29 -17.16
C ALA A 32 -5.21 12.34 -15.63
N LEU A 33 -4.09 11.80 -15.14
CA LEU A 33 -3.74 11.87 -13.72
C LEU A 33 -3.45 13.31 -13.26
N VAL A 34 -2.76 14.11 -14.09
CA VAL A 34 -2.53 15.54 -13.80
C VAL A 34 -3.85 16.27 -13.69
N ASP A 35 -4.70 16.17 -14.72
CA ASP A 35 -6.05 16.76 -14.72
C ASP A 35 -6.86 16.31 -13.51
N PHE A 36 -6.84 15.01 -13.22
CA PHE A 36 -7.54 14.44 -12.07
C PHE A 36 -7.08 15.12 -10.78
N PHE A 37 -5.80 15.10 -10.45
CA PHE A 37 -5.32 15.63 -9.18
C PHE A 37 -5.41 17.15 -9.05
N GLU A 38 -5.39 17.90 -10.16
CA GLU A 38 -5.55 19.35 -10.15
C GLU A 38 -6.99 19.78 -9.87
N ASN A 39 -7.97 19.02 -10.38
CA ASN A 39 -9.38 19.35 -10.31
C ASN A 39 -10.16 18.56 -9.23
N THR A 40 -9.47 17.70 -8.47
CA THR A 40 -10.15 16.85 -7.48
C THR A 40 -10.62 17.65 -6.26
N SER A 41 -11.82 17.32 -5.79
CA SER A 41 -12.34 17.68 -4.48
C SER A 41 -13.10 16.52 -3.86
N VAL A 42 -13.28 16.54 -2.54
CA VAL A 42 -14.12 15.57 -1.83
C VAL A 42 -15.43 16.25 -1.47
N ARG A 43 -16.57 15.69 -1.87
CA ARG A 43 -17.92 16.20 -1.57
C ARG A 43 -18.80 15.05 -1.15
N GLU A 44 -19.56 15.23 -0.07
CA GLU A 44 -20.55 14.24 0.41
C GLU A 44 -19.98 12.80 0.57
N GLY A 45 -18.68 12.69 0.85
CA GLY A 45 -18.02 11.40 1.04
C GLY A 45 -17.45 10.77 -0.24
N VAL A 46 -17.78 11.29 -1.42
CA VAL A 46 -17.24 10.84 -2.72
C VAL A 46 -16.11 11.76 -3.22
N ILE A 47 -15.31 11.27 -4.15
CA ILE A 47 -14.24 12.01 -4.81
C ILE A 47 -14.75 12.48 -6.17
N ILE A 48 -14.72 13.78 -6.41
CA ILE A 48 -15.18 14.40 -7.66
C ILE A 48 -14.01 15.11 -8.31
N SER A 49 -13.78 14.85 -9.59
CA SER A 49 -12.78 15.55 -10.39
C SER A 49 -13.28 15.87 -11.79
N THR A 50 -12.52 16.64 -12.54
CA THR A 50 -12.72 16.88 -13.97
C THR A 50 -11.50 16.39 -14.73
N VAL A 51 -11.71 15.47 -15.68
CA VAL A 51 -10.65 14.89 -16.52
C VAL A 51 -11.06 15.06 -17.97
N ALA A 52 -10.20 15.67 -18.80
CA ALA A 52 -10.52 15.98 -20.20
C ALA A 52 -11.89 16.69 -20.39
N GLY A 53 -12.25 17.57 -19.43
CA GLY A 53 -13.52 18.30 -19.45
C GLY A 53 -14.77 17.48 -19.06
N GLN A 54 -14.62 16.20 -18.73
CA GLN A 54 -15.69 15.35 -18.22
C GLN A 54 -15.66 15.26 -16.70
N LEU A 55 -16.84 15.24 -16.07
CA LEU A 55 -16.97 15.04 -14.63
C LEU A 55 -16.73 13.56 -14.29
N VAL A 56 -15.82 13.31 -13.37
CA VAL A 56 -15.51 11.99 -12.85
C VAL A 56 -15.92 11.94 -11.38
N GLU A 57 -16.67 10.92 -11.00
CA GLU A 57 -17.06 10.64 -9.63
C GLU A 57 -16.54 9.25 -9.22
N ILE A 58 -15.81 9.19 -8.12
CA ILE A 58 -15.34 7.95 -7.52
C ILE A 58 -16.00 7.81 -6.14
N SER A 59 -16.91 6.86 -6.02
CA SER A 59 -17.51 6.45 -4.74
C SER A 59 -16.70 5.34 -4.08
N GLU A 60 -16.95 5.09 -2.78
CA GLU A 60 -16.30 3.99 -2.06
C GLU A 60 -16.74 2.63 -2.61
N GLU A 61 -18.02 2.50 -2.99
CA GLU A 61 -18.59 1.29 -3.57
C GLU A 61 -17.93 0.97 -4.92
N TRP A 62 -17.89 1.94 -5.84
CA TRP A 62 -17.28 1.72 -7.15
C TRP A 62 -15.77 1.44 -7.03
N PHE A 63 -15.10 2.10 -6.09
CA PHE A 63 -13.69 1.83 -5.77
C PHE A 63 -13.50 0.39 -5.26
N ALA A 64 -14.34 -0.08 -4.33
CA ALA A 64 -14.25 -1.43 -3.79
C ALA A 64 -14.49 -2.49 -4.87
N GLU A 65 -15.55 -2.31 -5.67
CA GLU A 65 -15.93 -3.22 -6.76
C GLU A 65 -14.84 -3.29 -7.83
N SER A 66 -14.24 -2.16 -8.22
CA SER A 66 -13.24 -2.11 -9.29
C SER A 66 -11.96 -2.90 -8.98
N PHE A 67 -11.68 -3.15 -7.69
CA PHE A 67 -10.47 -3.82 -7.23
C PHE A 67 -10.75 -5.11 -6.45
N ASP A 68 -12.00 -5.56 -6.40
CA ASP A 68 -12.46 -6.70 -5.61
C ASP A 68 -12.03 -6.63 -4.14
N ILE A 69 -12.08 -5.43 -3.54
CA ILE A 69 -11.58 -5.20 -2.18
C ILE A 69 -12.64 -5.61 -1.15
N PRO A 70 -12.27 -6.31 -0.07
CA PRO A 70 -13.20 -6.62 1.02
C PRO A 70 -13.79 -5.37 1.68
N VAL A 71 -15.11 -5.40 1.88
CA VAL A 71 -15.88 -4.35 2.56
C VAL A 71 -16.35 -4.76 3.97
N ASP A 72 -16.10 -6.01 4.38
CA ASP A 72 -16.43 -6.53 5.70
C ASP A 72 -15.26 -6.41 6.69
N GLY A 73 -15.55 -6.45 7.99
CA GLY A 73 -14.54 -6.40 9.05
C GLY A 73 -14.35 -5.02 9.66
N LEU A 74 -13.19 -4.79 10.28
CA LEU A 74 -12.88 -3.57 11.03
C LEU A 74 -12.64 -2.38 10.08
N GLY A 75 -13.24 -1.22 10.39
CA GLY A 75 -13.16 -0.02 9.55
C GLY A 75 -11.95 0.87 9.84
N ASP A 76 -11.31 0.67 11.00
CA ASP A 76 -10.17 1.45 11.44
C ASP A 76 -9.05 0.55 11.99
N LEU A 77 -7.80 0.88 11.67
CA LEU A 77 -6.62 0.15 12.16
C LEU A 77 -6.49 0.17 13.69
N SER A 78 -7.04 1.20 14.35
CA SER A 78 -7.06 1.33 15.80
C SER A 78 -8.03 0.36 16.49
N GLU A 79 -8.96 -0.24 15.75
CA GLU A 79 -9.88 -1.26 16.25
C GLU A 79 -9.22 -2.64 16.35
N ILE A 80 -8.04 -2.83 15.74
CA ILE A 80 -7.30 -4.09 15.82
C ILE A 80 -6.99 -4.38 17.30
N PRO A 81 -7.36 -5.56 17.83
CA PRO A 81 -7.12 -5.90 19.22
C PRO A 81 -5.65 -5.81 19.62
N LYS A 82 -5.38 -5.25 20.80
CA LYS A 82 -3.99 -5.00 21.28
C LYS A 82 -3.19 -6.30 21.46
N ASP A 83 -3.85 -7.38 21.84
CA ASP A 83 -3.28 -8.72 21.95
C ASP A 83 -2.87 -9.27 20.58
N VAL A 84 -3.64 -9.01 19.52
CA VAL A 84 -3.27 -9.37 18.14
C VAL A 84 -2.06 -8.56 17.67
N ILE A 85 -2.00 -7.26 17.97
CA ILE A 85 -0.82 -6.43 17.71
C ILE A 85 0.40 -6.97 18.46
N PHE A 86 0.24 -7.37 19.72
CA PHE A 86 1.32 -7.95 20.51
C PHE A 86 1.81 -9.28 19.93
N TYR A 87 0.88 -10.16 19.54
CA TYR A 87 1.19 -11.44 18.90
C TYR A 87 1.95 -11.26 17.58
N ALA A 88 1.53 -10.29 16.75
CA ALA A 88 2.21 -9.95 15.50
C ALA A 88 3.66 -9.53 15.73
N ARG A 89 3.98 -8.82 16.83
CA ARG A 89 5.36 -8.41 17.15
C ARG A 89 6.29 -9.60 17.34
N SER A 90 5.77 -10.71 17.88
CA SER A 90 6.53 -11.94 18.04
C SER A 90 6.67 -12.70 16.71
N ILE A 91 5.62 -12.76 15.89
CA ILE A 91 5.65 -13.46 14.59
C ILE A 91 6.68 -12.84 13.64
N VAL A 92 6.65 -11.51 13.55
CA VAL A 92 7.47 -10.77 12.59
C VAL A 92 8.92 -10.62 13.03
N SER A 93 9.23 -10.96 14.28
CA SER A 93 10.56 -10.78 14.88
C SER A 93 11.61 -11.68 14.24
N LEU A 94 12.78 -11.09 13.97
CA LEU A 94 13.97 -11.83 13.57
C LEU A 94 14.65 -12.54 14.75
N SER A 95 14.69 -11.90 15.92
CA SER A 95 15.40 -12.40 17.10
C SER A 95 14.54 -13.28 18.02
N GLY A 96 13.23 -13.33 17.79
CA GLY A 96 12.25 -13.98 18.67
C GLY A 96 11.71 -13.06 19.76
N GLU A 97 12.40 -11.95 20.07
CA GLU A 97 11.91 -10.92 20.98
C GLU A 97 10.90 -9.99 20.29
N PRO A 98 9.83 -9.52 20.97
CA PRO A 98 8.84 -8.65 20.35
C PRO A 98 9.43 -7.38 19.76
N VAL A 99 9.11 -7.10 18.49
CA VAL A 99 9.56 -5.90 17.77
C VAL A 99 9.07 -4.61 18.45
N ILE A 100 9.94 -3.60 18.49
CA ILE A 100 9.64 -2.29 19.06
C ILE A 100 9.00 -1.40 17.98
N LEU A 101 7.80 -0.87 18.22
CA LEU A 101 7.04 -0.08 17.25
C LEU A 101 7.57 1.35 17.00
N SER A 102 8.69 1.71 17.61
CA SER A 102 9.48 2.90 17.34
C SER A 102 10.91 2.56 16.89
N GLY A 103 11.19 1.27 16.64
CA GLY A 103 12.48 0.74 16.24
C GLY A 103 12.71 0.74 14.73
N ARG A 104 13.84 0.14 14.34
CA ARG A 104 14.20 -0.07 12.93
C ARG A 104 13.61 -1.37 12.40
N LYS A 105 13.31 -1.39 11.10
CA LYS A 105 12.84 -2.59 10.38
C LYS A 105 13.79 -3.78 10.44
N ASN A 106 15.08 -3.57 10.73
CA ASN A 106 16.07 -4.64 10.86
C ASN A 106 15.74 -5.66 11.99
N GLN A 107 14.87 -5.29 12.93
CA GLN A 107 14.33 -6.21 13.95
C GLN A 107 13.38 -7.27 13.38
N MET A 108 12.84 -7.07 12.18
CA MET A 108 11.86 -7.95 11.54
C MET A 108 12.53 -8.93 10.59
N LYS A 109 11.90 -10.08 10.34
CA LYS A 109 12.29 -10.98 9.26
C LYS A 109 12.13 -10.30 7.90
N ILE A 110 12.96 -10.70 6.94
CA ILE A 110 13.13 -10.03 5.65
C ILE A 110 11.82 -9.93 4.85
N GLU A 111 10.96 -10.95 4.91
CA GLU A 111 9.66 -11.00 4.26
C GLU A 111 8.71 -9.92 4.80
N PHE A 112 8.75 -9.65 6.10
CA PHE A 112 7.91 -8.62 6.71
C PHE A 112 8.51 -7.22 6.58
N ARG A 113 9.84 -7.11 6.41
CA ARG A 113 10.47 -5.85 5.96
C ARG A 113 9.97 -5.49 4.56
N LEU A 114 9.92 -6.46 3.64
CA LEU A 114 9.37 -6.26 2.31
C LEU A 114 7.89 -5.89 2.35
N LEU A 115 7.09 -6.59 3.16
CA LEU A 115 5.68 -6.26 3.36
C LEU A 115 5.51 -4.82 3.86
N CYS A 116 6.33 -4.38 4.82
CA CYS A 116 6.32 -2.98 5.27
C CYS A 116 6.64 -1.99 4.14
N ASP A 117 7.53 -2.35 3.21
CA ASP A 117 7.89 -1.49 2.08
C ASP A 117 6.78 -1.45 1.03
N ILE A 118 6.12 -2.58 0.75
CA ILE A 118 4.92 -2.66 -0.10
C ILE A 118 3.83 -1.76 0.51
N MET A 119 3.49 -1.97 1.78
CA MET A 119 2.49 -1.15 2.49
C MET A 119 2.88 0.32 2.55
N ALA A 120 4.17 0.63 2.74
CA ALA A 120 4.63 2.01 2.77
C ALA A 120 4.47 2.70 1.41
N LYS A 121 4.84 2.03 0.31
CA LYS A 121 4.74 2.58 -1.04
C LYS A 121 3.29 2.70 -1.51
N SER A 122 2.46 1.73 -1.14
CA SER A 122 1.12 1.60 -1.69
C SER A 122 0.02 2.18 -0.80
N ILE A 123 0.28 2.46 0.48
CA ILE A 123 -0.76 2.85 1.46
C ILE A 123 -0.28 3.99 2.38
N SER A 124 1.02 4.14 2.64
CA SER A 124 1.51 5.16 3.57
C SER A 124 1.74 6.50 2.89
N VAL A 125 0.89 7.47 3.26
CA VAL A 125 0.85 8.83 2.70
C VAL A 125 1.80 9.84 3.35
N LYS A 126 2.50 9.44 4.42
CA LYS A 126 3.49 10.29 5.09
C LYS A 126 4.89 10.03 4.51
N ALA A 127 5.52 11.09 3.99
CA ALA A 127 6.95 11.14 3.70
C ALA A 127 7.73 11.04 5.02
N GLY A 128 7.86 9.82 5.55
CA GLY A 128 8.63 9.50 6.74
C GLY A 128 9.77 8.54 6.39
N SER A 129 10.69 8.33 7.32
CA SER A 129 11.79 7.38 7.14
C SER A 129 11.27 6.02 6.69
N PHE A 130 11.85 5.50 5.60
CA PHE A 130 11.58 4.15 5.11
C PHE A 130 11.96 3.10 6.16
N ASN A 131 12.94 3.38 7.02
CA ASN A 131 13.45 2.43 8.01
C ASN A 131 12.68 2.42 9.33
N ALA A 132 11.80 3.40 9.57
CA ALA A 132 11.00 3.45 10.79
C ALA A 132 9.69 2.64 10.64
N ILE A 133 9.44 1.76 11.60
CA ILE A 133 8.13 1.14 11.80
C ILE A 133 7.26 2.18 12.51
N THR A 134 6.17 2.63 11.90
CA THR A 134 5.15 3.43 12.60
C THR A 134 4.03 2.53 13.09
N VAL A 135 3.26 2.96 14.08
CA VAL A 135 2.09 2.21 14.56
C VAL A 135 1.10 1.91 13.43
N GLU A 136 0.81 2.90 12.56
CA GLU A 136 -0.04 2.72 11.37
C GLU A 136 0.52 1.62 10.44
N LYS A 137 1.80 1.69 10.08
CA LYS A 137 2.45 0.69 9.20
C LYS A 137 2.42 -0.70 9.82
N PHE A 138 2.70 -0.79 11.13
CA PHE A 138 2.68 -2.06 11.83
C PHE A 138 1.26 -2.65 11.94
N SER A 139 0.25 -1.81 12.06
CA SER A 139 -1.15 -2.25 12.10
C SER A 139 -1.58 -2.84 10.76
N LEU A 140 -1.15 -2.26 9.64
CA LEU A 140 -1.36 -2.84 8.31
C LEU A 140 -0.69 -4.21 8.16
N VAL A 141 0.56 -4.33 8.61
CA VAL A 141 1.28 -5.61 8.64
C VAL A 141 0.57 -6.62 9.53
N THR A 142 0.13 -6.21 10.71
CA THR A 142 -0.60 -7.06 11.66
C THR A 142 -1.87 -7.60 11.02
N ALA A 143 -2.65 -6.76 10.33
CA ALA A 143 -3.87 -7.18 9.66
C ALA A 143 -3.61 -8.29 8.62
N VAL A 144 -2.55 -8.14 7.81
CA VAL A 144 -2.18 -9.15 6.81
C VAL A 144 -1.61 -10.42 7.46
N VAL A 145 -0.63 -10.27 8.37
CA VAL A 145 0.10 -11.40 8.96
C VAL A 145 -0.79 -12.24 9.88
N CYS A 146 -1.71 -11.60 10.62
CA CYS A 146 -2.62 -12.28 11.53
C CYS A 146 -3.99 -12.58 10.91
N GLY A 147 -4.21 -12.25 9.64
CA GLY A 147 -5.50 -12.49 8.95
C GLY A 147 -6.67 -11.76 9.60
N VAL A 148 -6.45 -10.55 10.10
CA VAL A 148 -7.53 -9.72 10.65
C VAL A 148 -8.42 -9.28 9.51
N ARG A 149 -9.72 -9.55 9.59
CA ARG A 149 -10.69 -9.06 8.61
C ARG A 149 -10.84 -7.55 8.75
N MET A 150 -10.40 -6.84 7.73
CA MET A 150 -10.47 -5.39 7.64
C MET A 150 -11.39 -5.00 6.48
N ASN A 151 -12.18 -3.96 6.68
CA ASN A 151 -12.84 -3.26 5.60
C ASN A 151 -11.76 -2.43 4.88
N TRP A 152 -11.06 -3.09 3.97
CA TRP A 152 -9.97 -2.50 3.21
C TRP A 152 -10.46 -1.40 2.28
N ALA A 153 -11.69 -1.51 1.77
CA ALA A 153 -12.30 -0.48 0.94
C ALA A 153 -12.35 0.86 1.69
N SER A 154 -12.91 0.86 2.90
CA SER A 154 -13.03 2.07 3.71
C SER A 154 -11.68 2.66 4.09
N ILE A 155 -10.72 1.82 4.50
CA ILE A 155 -9.37 2.25 4.87
C ILE A 155 -8.66 2.91 3.68
N LEU A 156 -8.62 2.22 2.54
CA LEU A 156 -7.91 2.69 1.34
C LEU A 156 -8.60 3.91 0.73
N PHE A 157 -9.93 3.92 0.68
CA PHE A 157 -10.69 5.05 0.17
C PHE A 157 -10.57 6.28 1.09
N CYS A 158 -10.55 6.10 2.40
CA CYS A 158 -10.25 7.19 3.34
C CYS A 158 -8.84 7.75 3.16
N ILE A 159 -7.85 6.90 2.84
CA ILE A 159 -6.50 7.34 2.51
C ILE A 159 -6.51 8.17 1.22
N LEU A 160 -7.15 7.67 0.16
CA LEU A 160 -7.28 8.38 -1.10
C LEU A 160 -7.95 9.76 -0.92
N LYS A 161 -9.05 9.84 -0.15
CA LYS A 161 -9.71 11.11 0.20
C LYS A 161 -8.74 12.10 0.87
N LYS A 162 -7.95 11.65 1.85
CA LYS A 162 -6.94 12.48 2.53
C LYS A 162 -5.84 12.97 1.59
N MET A 163 -5.49 12.19 0.57
CA MET A 163 -4.47 12.55 -0.42
C MET A 163 -4.93 13.65 -1.36
N VAL A 164 -6.19 13.58 -1.80
CA VAL A 164 -6.76 14.53 -2.76
C VAL A 164 -7.40 15.75 -2.10
N THR A 165 -7.45 15.78 -0.77
CA THR A 165 -7.94 16.94 -0.02
C THR A 165 -6.99 18.14 -0.21
N PRO A 166 -7.47 19.32 -0.64
CA PRO A 166 -6.65 20.51 -0.82
C PRO A 166 -5.85 20.89 0.43
N GLY A 167 -4.58 21.27 0.26
CA GLY A 167 -3.67 21.64 1.36
C GLY A 167 -3.00 20.45 2.06
N SER A 168 -3.31 19.21 1.66
CA SER A 168 -2.61 18.03 2.14
C SER A 168 -1.15 18.03 1.68
N LYS A 169 -0.21 17.81 2.61
CA LYS A 169 1.22 17.59 2.30
C LYS A 169 1.53 16.13 1.96
N GLN A 170 0.50 15.33 1.70
CA GLN A 170 0.65 13.91 1.41
C GLN A 170 1.17 13.68 0.01
N ALA A 171 1.91 12.59 -0.18
CA ALA A 171 2.33 12.17 -1.51
C ALA A 171 1.12 11.75 -2.35
N LYS A 172 1.09 12.17 -3.62
CA LYS A 172 0.11 11.72 -4.62
C LYS A 172 0.44 10.29 -5.07
N GLY A 173 0.18 9.33 -4.18
CA GLY A 173 0.17 7.89 -4.47
C GLY A 173 -1.04 7.45 -5.29
N PHE A 174 -1.25 6.13 -5.39
CA PHE A 174 -2.39 5.49 -6.07
C PHE A 174 -2.52 5.80 -7.56
N ALA A 175 -1.48 6.36 -8.19
CA ALA A 175 -1.52 6.77 -9.60
C ALA A 175 -1.91 5.62 -10.56
N VAL A 176 -1.44 4.40 -10.28
CA VAL A 176 -1.80 3.21 -11.07
C VAL A 176 -3.27 2.87 -10.88
N GLN A 177 -3.74 2.84 -9.63
CA GLN A 177 -5.13 2.54 -9.29
C GLN A 177 -6.10 3.58 -9.87
N ILE A 178 -5.77 4.86 -9.75
CA ILE A 178 -6.57 5.93 -10.35
C ILE A 178 -6.57 5.81 -11.88
N SER A 179 -5.42 5.53 -12.51
CA SER A 179 -5.36 5.32 -13.97
C SER A 179 -6.33 4.23 -14.42
N LEU A 180 -6.40 3.12 -13.68
CA LEU A 180 -7.30 2.01 -13.98
C LEU A 180 -8.78 2.36 -13.79
N LEU A 181 -9.10 3.08 -12.71
CA LEU A 181 -10.46 3.56 -12.50
C LEU A 181 -10.90 4.45 -13.67
N LEU A 182 -10.04 5.37 -14.10
CA LEU A 182 -10.31 6.26 -15.23
C LEU A 182 -10.44 5.49 -16.55
N GLU A 183 -9.63 4.45 -16.77
CA GLU A 183 -9.72 3.55 -17.94
C GLU A 183 -11.06 2.82 -18.02
N ASN A 184 -11.67 2.50 -16.88
CA ASN A 184 -12.97 1.86 -16.83
C ASN A 184 -14.16 2.81 -17.08
N ILE A 185 -13.93 4.13 -17.23
CA ILE A 185 -15.00 5.10 -17.51
C ILE A 185 -15.26 5.15 -19.03
N PRO A 186 -16.48 4.82 -19.49
CA PRO A 186 -16.79 4.84 -20.92
C PRO A 186 -16.65 6.25 -21.52
N ASN A 187 -15.98 6.32 -22.68
CA ASN A 187 -15.80 7.56 -23.46
C ASN A 187 -14.95 8.65 -22.78
N LEU A 188 -14.18 8.30 -21.75
CA LEU A 188 -13.23 9.23 -21.14
C LEU A 188 -11.93 9.30 -21.95
N GLU A 189 -11.56 10.50 -22.38
CA GLU A 189 -10.32 10.71 -23.14
C GLU A 189 -9.10 10.79 -22.21
N LEU A 190 -8.34 9.70 -22.12
CA LEU A 190 -7.19 9.62 -21.20
C LEU A 190 -5.86 10.09 -21.81
N GLY A 191 -5.86 10.38 -23.12
CA GLY A 191 -4.66 10.75 -23.85
C GLY A 191 -3.69 9.58 -24.04
N LYS A 192 -2.39 9.90 -24.09
CA LYS A 192 -1.34 8.90 -24.32
C LYS A 192 -1.07 8.08 -23.06
N SER A 193 -1.07 6.77 -23.21
CA SER A 193 -0.59 5.82 -22.22
C SER A 193 0.95 5.77 -22.19
N SER A 194 1.52 5.60 -21.00
CA SER A 194 2.91 5.20 -20.82
C SER A 194 3.01 3.91 -20.02
N GLU A 195 4.00 3.07 -20.34
CA GLU A 195 4.24 1.86 -19.58
C GLU A 195 4.75 2.19 -18.19
N PHE A 196 4.21 1.51 -17.18
CA PHE A 196 4.70 1.67 -15.83
C PHE A 196 6.17 1.20 -15.75
N PRO A 197 7.09 1.99 -15.15
CA PRO A 197 8.50 1.64 -15.17
C PRO A 197 8.75 0.26 -14.54
N ALA A 198 9.35 -0.66 -15.31
CA ALA A 198 9.66 -2.01 -14.83
C ALA A 198 10.51 -2.03 -13.55
N SER A 199 11.31 -0.97 -13.31
CA SER A 199 12.11 -0.79 -12.09
C SER A 199 11.28 -0.56 -10.82
N LYS A 200 10.01 -0.18 -10.96
CA LYS A 200 9.04 0.04 -9.88
C LYS A 200 8.10 -1.15 -9.67
N ILE A 201 8.12 -2.14 -10.56
CA ILE A 201 7.33 -3.37 -10.47
C ILE A 201 8.05 -4.36 -9.56
N LEU A 202 7.30 -4.99 -8.67
CA LEU A 202 7.83 -6.05 -7.82
C LEU A 202 7.94 -7.35 -8.65
N THR A 203 9.14 -7.64 -9.13
CA THR A 203 9.50 -8.88 -9.85
C THR A 203 10.40 -9.76 -8.98
N GLU A 204 10.51 -11.05 -9.31
CA GLU A 204 11.46 -11.97 -8.67
C GLU A 204 12.88 -11.38 -8.60
N LYS A 205 13.35 -10.76 -9.69
CA LYS A 205 14.65 -10.07 -9.74
C LYS A 205 14.75 -8.92 -8.73
N THR A 206 13.69 -8.13 -8.58
CA THR A 206 13.69 -7.04 -7.57
C THR A 206 13.60 -7.56 -6.14
N VAL A 207 12.91 -8.68 -5.92
CA VAL A 207 12.85 -9.35 -4.61
C VAL A 207 14.22 -9.90 -4.24
N HIS A 208 14.89 -10.63 -5.13
CA HIS A 208 16.27 -11.09 -4.91
C HIS A 208 17.22 -9.92 -4.63
N ARG A 209 17.14 -8.84 -5.41
CA ARG A 209 17.94 -7.64 -5.18
C ARG A 209 17.66 -7.02 -3.81
N PHE A 210 16.40 -6.98 -3.39
CA PHE A 210 16.01 -6.45 -2.07
C PHE A 210 16.64 -7.27 -0.94
N VAL A 211 16.56 -8.60 -1.02
CA VAL A 211 17.20 -9.50 -0.04
C VAL A 211 18.70 -9.26 0.01
N SER A 212 19.39 -9.28 -1.13
CA SER A 212 20.85 -9.06 -1.18
C SER A 212 21.30 -7.69 -0.65
N LEU A 213 20.47 -6.65 -0.80
CA LEU A 213 20.78 -5.32 -0.26
C LEU A 213 20.61 -5.28 1.26
N ASN A 214 19.55 -5.91 1.80
CA ASN A 214 19.34 -5.95 3.25
C ASN A 214 20.38 -6.82 3.95
N ASP A 215 20.82 -7.93 3.34
CA ASP A 215 21.90 -8.76 3.90
C ASP A 215 23.20 -7.97 4.05
N LYS A 216 23.51 -7.07 3.10
CA LYS A 216 24.68 -6.18 3.17
C LYS A 216 24.51 -5.11 4.23
N VAL A 217 23.35 -4.48 4.32
CA VAL A 217 23.06 -3.44 5.33
C VAL A 217 23.15 -4.03 6.73
N ASP A 218 22.57 -5.21 6.96
CA ASP A 218 22.64 -5.90 8.25
C ASP A 218 24.10 -6.27 8.59
N ALA A 219 24.91 -6.66 7.60
CA ALA A 219 26.33 -6.92 7.80
C ALA A 219 27.14 -5.65 8.12
N GLU A 220 26.88 -4.53 7.44
CA GLU A 220 27.55 -3.24 7.71
C GLU A 220 27.18 -2.69 9.10
N GLU A 221 25.91 -2.78 9.50
CA GLU A 221 25.46 -2.35 10.83
C GLU A 221 26.02 -3.22 11.96
N ALA A 222 26.24 -4.53 11.73
CA ALA A 222 26.86 -5.43 12.71
C ALA A 222 28.36 -5.12 12.96
N ILE A 223 29.03 -4.45 12.02
CA ILE A 223 30.44 -4.05 12.13
C ILE A 223 30.59 -2.69 12.83
N GLY A 224 29.48 -1.99 13.10
CA GLY A 224 29.48 -0.73 13.88
C GLY A 224 30.15 0.44 13.17
N VAL A 225 30.06 0.51 11.84
CA VAL A 225 30.52 1.63 11.02
C VAL A 225 29.41 2.66 10.82
#